data_AF-A0A7J5XCR6-F1
#
_entry.id   AF-A0A7J5XCR6-F1
#
_cell.length_a   1.000
_cell.length_b   1.000
_cell.length_c   1.000
_cell.angle_alpha   90.00
_cell.angle_beta   90.00
_cell.angle_gamma   90.00
#
_symmetry.space_group_name_H-M   'P 1'
#
loop_
_entity.id
_entity.type
_entity.pdbx_description
1 polymer ?
#
loop_
_entity_poly.entity_id
_entity_poly.type
_entity_poly.pdbx_seq_one_letter_code
_entity_poly.pdbx_strand_id
1 'polypeptide(L)'
;MERKWHIAKKMPEKLRTRCGFFGDHGFDNKITSMRTIFMGHGPSFKFQKKVPEFENIELYNVIMPEEVTLPSAADPDTVVTHDLGCSCEDENKVEETIEAFSPAPDGMYSYNSTHLPFGRPAIMFETQYSLLHHVEFISGYSKELAMPLWTAYTLPRQEDMTPIPEVSAGLSVSEWTPECQLITLASSPESRYDASLITNMVPMYPAFKRMWSYLQGTLLRRYAEENNGINVLAGPIFDNDYDGLRDTMEKIREVSAEALPIPTHFYTVVTSCQELNQTVEECDGDLRAFSFLLPHRQDNTEACNSAEEESQWVEELLQLHTARVRDVEILTGLDLYRSTNLTLTSTLNLKTYMHTFERFVTATLIGAMGWKESSKKKKIIICLMAVSIVTLILGLGLGLGLDLKKCQNKGAWECTKLRCGEKRLMQSRCHCSDDCLSAGDCCTNFKHVCHEDTEWVEDPCADLSAPSCPAGFRQQPLLLVSLDGLRAEYLQTWAALIPVLDKLKQCGTSAPYMQAAFPSKTFPNHYTIGLYPESNGLIDNVMYDPVFDASFSLSGPEKHNPACKVPFEERVFTVLKWLQLPDADSRSPFRNQVTFIQKIPYMCFWC
;
A
#
# COMPACT_ATOMS: atom_id res chain seq x y z
N MET A 1 6.18 -15.56 -4.16
CA MET A 1 6.02 -16.41 -5.36
C MET A 1 5.92 -15.51 -6.58
N GLU A 2 6.69 -15.79 -7.63
CA GLU A 2 6.54 -15.09 -8.91
C GLU A 2 5.13 -15.26 -9.50
N ARG A 3 4.74 -14.31 -10.33
CA ARG A 3 3.44 -14.32 -10.99
C ARG A 3 3.24 -15.61 -11.79
N LYS A 4 2.10 -16.30 -11.55
CA LYS A 4 1.69 -17.57 -12.19
C LYS A 4 2.51 -18.81 -11.81
N TRP A 5 3.41 -18.71 -10.83
CA TRP A 5 4.15 -19.85 -10.32
C TRP A 5 3.56 -20.38 -9.02
N HIS A 6 3.53 -21.70 -8.87
CA HIS A 6 3.10 -22.39 -7.64
C HIS A 6 4.25 -23.23 -7.09
N ILE A 7 4.37 -23.28 -5.77
CA ILE A 7 5.23 -24.24 -5.07
C ILE A 7 4.35 -25.35 -4.49
N ALA A 8 4.78 -26.60 -4.68
CA ALA A 8 4.14 -27.76 -4.09
C ALA A 8 5.21 -28.72 -3.55
N LYS A 9 4.92 -29.38 -2.43
CA LYS A 9 5.83 -30.35 -1.80
C LYS A 9 6.11 -31.58 -2.66
N LYS A 10 5.12 -32.01 -3.46
CA LYS A 10 5.22 -33.15 -4.38
C LYS A 10 4.33 -32.92 -5.60
N MET A 11 4.66 -33.57 -6.70
CA MET A 11 3.72 -33.64 -7.83
C MET A 11 2.41 -34.34 -7.39
N PRO A 12 1.25 -33.89 -7.88
CA PRO A 12 -0.01 -34.57 -7.62
C PRO A 12 0.04 -36.02 -8.12
N GLU A 13 -0.27 -36.99 -7.26
CA GLU A 13 -0.25 -38.43 -7.59
C GLU A 13 -1.25 -38.82 -8.69
N LYS A 14 -2.28 -37.99 -8.92
CA LYS A 14 -3.20 -38.13 -10.06
C LYS A 14 -2.95 -36.99 -11.04
N LEU A 15 -2.53 -37.34 -12.25
CA LEU A 15 -2.57 -36.45 -13.41
C LEU A 15 -4.02 -35.96 -13.58
N ARG A 16 -4.25 -34.67 -13.29
CA ARG A 16 -5.55 -34.05 -13.57
C ARG A 16 -5.76 -34.09 -15.08
N THR A 17 -6.90 -34.62 -15.53
CA THR A 17 -7.24 -34.86 -16.94
C THR A 17 -7.54 -33.58 -17.75
N ARG A 18 -7.49 -32.41 -17.11
CA ARG A 18 -7.50 -31.08 -17.74
C ARG A 18 -6.25 -30.34 -17.30
N CYS A 19 -5.65 -29.54 -18.19
CA CYS A 19 -4.49 -28.68 -17.89
C CYS A 19 -4.68 -28.03 -16.51
N GLY A 20 -3.89 -28.48 -15.54
CA GLY A 20 -4.23 -28.50 -14.12
C GLY A 20 -4.01 -27.20 -13.36
N PHE A 21 -4.15 -26.05 -14.00
CA PHE A 21 -4.09 -24.74 -13.35
C PHE A 21 -5.44 -24.04 -13.56
N PHE A 22 -6.27 -24.05 -12.50
CA PHE A 22 -7.43 -23.16 -12.41
C PHE A 22 -6.94 -21.73 -12.12
N GLY A 23 -7.81 -20.73 -12.28
CA GLY A 23 -7.54 -19.41 -11.71
C GLY A 23 -7.26 -19.54 -10.22
N ASP A 24 -6.23 -18.87 -9.74
CA ASP A 24 -5.79 -18.89 -8.34
C ASP A 24 -5.38 -17.47 -7.91
N HIS A 25 -5.27 -17.27 -6.60
CA HIS A 25 -5.01 -15.99 -5.96
C HIS A 25 -4.20 -16.17 -4.67
N GLY A 26 -3.85 -15.08 -3.98
CA GLY A 26 -2.94 -15.11 -2.83
C GLY A 26 -1.46 -15.05 -3.22
N PHE A 27 -1.18 -14.52 -4.41
CA PHE A 27 0.15 -14.04 -4.76
C PHE A 27 0.41 -12.68 -4.08
N ASP A 28 1.61 -12.14 -4.26
CA ASP A 28 1.98 -10.80 -3.85
C ASP A 28 0.86 -9.80 -4.21
N ASN A 29 0.40 -9.05 -3.21
CA ASN A 29 -0.69 -8.11 -3.32
C ASN A 29 -0.34 -6.96 -4.29
N LYS A 30 0.93 -6.59 -4.47
CA LYS A 30 1.39 -5.59 -5.44
C LYS A 30 1.12 -5.99 -6.90
N ILE A 31 0.86 -7.27 -7.18
CA ILE A 31 0.56 -7.75 -8.54
C ILE A 31 -0.82 -7.25 -8.98
N THR A 32 -0.88 -6.60 -10.14
CA THR A 32 -2.11 -6.03 -10.71
C THR A 32 -3.27 -7.03 -10.86
N SER A 33 -2.98 -8.33 -10.96
CA SER A 33 -4.03 -9.36 -10.99
C SER A 33 -4.70 -9.63 -9.65
N MET A 34 -4.10 -9.21 -8.54
CA MET A 34 -4.61 -9.37 -7.17
C MET A 34 -5.45 -8.18 -6.69
N ARG A 35 -5.50 -7.09 -7.46
CA ARG A 35 -6.34 -5.90 -7.19
C ARG A 35 -7.83 -6.27 -7.16
N THR A 36 -8.54 -5.70 -6.18
CA THR A 36 -9.94 -6.01 -5.85
C THR A 36 -10.87 -4.85 -6.19
N ILE A 37 -12.18 -5.03 -5.98
CA ILE A 37 -13.21 -4.02 -6.30
C ILE A 37 -13.66 -3.25 -5.07
N PHE A 38 -14.06 -1.99 -5.26
CA PHE A 38 -14.81 -1.23 -4.27
C PHE A 38 -15.91 -0.41 -4.95
N MET A 39 -17.12 -0.52 -4.42
CA MET A 39 -18.31 0.23 -4.84
C MET A 39 -19.17 0.50 -3.61
N GLY A 40 -19.59 1.75 -3.43
CA GLY A 40 -20.54 2.17 -2.42
C GLY A 40 -21.75 2.85 -3.06
N HIS A 41 -22.96 2.44 -2.70
CA HIS A 41 -24.19 3.02 -3.22
C HIS A 41 -25.20 3.18 -2.08
N GLY A 42 -25.81 4.36 -1.99
CA GLY A 42 -26.74 4.68 -0.92
C GLY A 42 -26.55 6.11 -0.39
N PRO A 43 -27.37 6.52 0.58
CA PRO A 43 -27.42 7.90 1.08
C PRO A 43 -26.13 8.37 1.74
N SER A 44 -25.35 7.44 2.31
CA SER A 44 -24.06 7.74 2.95
C SER A 44 -22.88 7.80 1.96
N PHE A 45 -23.10 7.40 0.71
CA PHE A 45 -22.08 7.44 -0.35
C PHE A 45 -22.36 8.60 -1.30
N LYS A 46 -21.29 9.25 -1.79
CA LYS A 46 -21.43 10.34 -2.76
C LYS A 46 -21.97 9.79 -4.08
N PHE A 47 -22.93 10.50 -4.66
CA PHE A 47 -23.53 10.17 -5.95
C PHE A 47 -22.50 10.33 -7.09
N GLN A 48 -22.39 9.32 -7.95
CA GLN A 48 -21.52 9.29 -9.13
C GLN A 48 -20.06 9.73 -8.87
N LYS A 49 -19.51 9.36 -7.71
CA LYS A 49 -18.19 9.83 -7.30
C LYS A 49 -17.11 8.78 -7.62
N LYS A 50 -16.07 9.19 -8.34
CA LYS A 50 -14.83 8.41 -8.39
C LYS A 50 -13.88 8.87 -7.29
N VAL A 51 -13.32 7.91 -6.56
CA VAL A 51 -12.28 8.13 -5.55
C VAL A 51 -10.96 7.46 -6.01
N PRO A 52 -9.80 7.88 -5.50
CA PRO A 52 -8.53 7.21 -5.75
C PRO A 52 -8.56 5.74 -5.30
N GLU A 53 -7.60 4.95 -5.77
CA GLU A 53 -7.30 3.65 -5.17
C GLU A 53 -6.89 3.81 -3.69
N PHE A 54 -7.21 2.79 -2.90
CA PHE A 54 -6.87 2.71 -1.48
C PHE A 54 -6.77 1.25 -1.06
N GLU A 55 -6.20 0.99 0.11
CA GLU A 55 -6.12 -0.36 0.68
C GLU A 55 -7.36 -0.72 1.49
N ASN A 56 -7.76 -2.00 1.50
CA ASN A 56 -8.95 -2.45 2.24
C ASN A 56 -8.92 -2.18 3.76
N ILE A 57 -7.74 -1.94 4.34
CA ILE A 57 -7.56 -1.50 5.74
C ILE A 57 -8.03 -0.07 5.99
N GLU A 58 -8.02 0.80 4.98
CA GLU A 58 -8.35 2.24 5.07
C GLU A 58 -9.87 2.50 5.16
N LEU A 59 -10.67 1.44 5.29
CA LEU A 59 -12.09 1.53 5.62
C LEU A 59 -12.33 1.88 7.10
N TYR A 60 -11.27 2.15 7.87
CA TYR A 60 -11.29 2.60 9.27
C TYR A 60 -10.72 4.01 9.43
N ASN A 61 -11.18 4.73 10.45
CA ASN A 61 -10.92 6.16 10.63
C ASN A 61 -9.44 6.49 10.87
N VAL A 62 -9.06 7.69 10.42
CA VAL A 62 -7.79 8.29 10.82
C VAL A 62 -8.04 9.73 11.29
N ILE A 63 -7.66 9.99 12.54
CA ILE A 63 -7.51 11.35 13.10
C ILE A 63 -6.00 11.59 13.16
N MET A 64 -5.53 12.82 12.91
CA MET A 64 -4.13 13.14 13.19
C MET A 64 -3.90 13.13 14.71
N PRO A 65 -3.03 12.26 15.22
CA PRO A 65 -2.73 12.22 16.65
C PRO A 65 -1.97 13.48 17.07
N GLU A 66 -2.12 13.89 18.33
CA GLU A 66 -1.30 14.94 18.92
C GLU A 66 0.15 14.46 19.06
N GLU A 67 1.11 15.35 18.76
CA GLU A 67 2.53 15.05 18.92
C GLU A 67 2.85 14.83 20.41
N VAL A 68 3.63 13.78 20.71
CA VAL A 68 3.95 13.40 22.08
C VAL A 68 5.21 14.12 22.58
N THR A 69 6.23 14.22 21.73
CA THR A 69 7.54 14.76 22.14
C THR A 69 7.98 15.92 21.25
N LEU A 70 8.24 17.07 21.87
CA LEU A 70 8.84 18.25 21.24
C LEU A 70 10.38 18.21 21.31
N PRO A 71 11.09 18.87 20.38
CA PRO A 71 12.55 18.91 20.40
C PRO A 71 13.07 19.62 21.66
N SER A 72 14.11 19.05 22.26
CA SER A 72 14.80 19.66 23.40
C SER A 72 15.67 20.82 22.92
N ALA A 73 15.70 21.91 23.68
CA ALA A 73 16.66 22.99 23.47
C ALA A 73 18.09 22.43 23.56
N ALA A 74 19.00 22.93 22.73
CA ALA A 74 20.41 22.62 22.89
C ALA A 74 20.86 23.11 24.28
N ASP A 75 21.40 22.21 25.11
CA ASP A 75 21.94 22.59 26.40
C ASP A 75 23.08 23.60 26.19
N PRO A 76 23.09 24.74 26.90
CA PRO A 76 24.21 25.69 26.90
C PRO A 76 25.41 25.19 27.73
N ASP A 77 25.59 23.87 27.85
CA ASP A 77 26.61 23.30 28.71
C ASP A 77 28.00 23.40 28.09
N THR A 78 28.97 23.63 28.98
CA THR A 78 30.41 23.80 28.73
C THR A 78 30.92 22.88 27.62
N VAL A 79 31.54 23.46 26.59
CA VAL A 79 32.24 22.74 25.53
C VAL A 79 33.36 21.91 26.16
N VAL A 80 33.09 20.63 26.44
CA VAL A 80 34.10 19.65 26.84
C VAL A 80 34.47 18.86 25.60
N THR A 81 35.66 19.14 25.06
CA THR A 81 36.22 18.37 23.95
C THR A 81 36.72 17.03 24.46
N HIS A 82 36.22 15.95 23.87
CA HIS A 82 36.70 14.58 24.12
C HIS A 82 37.37 14.07 22.84
N ASP A 83 38.54 13.46 22.96
CA ASP A 83 39.16 12.73 21.85
C ASP A 83 38.44 11.39 21.68
N LEU A 84 37.77 11.22 20.55
CA LEU A 84 36.99 10.02 20.20
C LEU A 84 37.80 9.02 19.37
N GLY A 85 39.10 9.26 19.15
CA GLY A 85 39.96 8.34 18.38
C GLY A 85 39.59 8.26 16.89
N CYS A 86 38.99 9.31 16.36
CA CYS A 86 38.61 9.47 14.95
C CYS A 86 39.80 9.99 14.13
N SER A 87 40.10 9.36 12.98
CA SER A 87 41.12 9.84 12.04
C SER A 87 40.46 10.47 10.81
N CYS A 88 40.73 11.75 10.56
CA CYS A 88 40.30 12.46 9.34
C CYS A 88 41.49 12.63 8.39
N GLU A 89 41.29 12.40 7.09
CA GLU A 89 42.39 12.49 6.10
C GLU A 89 42.89 13.94 5.89
N ASP A 90 42.07 14.94 6.21
CA ASP A 90 42.36 16.38 6.06
C ASP A 90 42.08 17.16 7.37
N GLU A 91 42.99 17.13 8.35
CA GLU A 91 42.86 17.86 9.63
C GLU A 91 42.77 19.40 9.46
N ASN A 92 43.31 19.94 8.36
CA ASN A 92 43.50 21.38 8.15
C ASN A 92 42.22 22.20 7.83
N LYS A 93 41.04 21.58 7.78
CA LYS A 93 39.77 22.28 7.47
C LYS A 93 38.73 22.27 8.60
N VAL A 94 39.02 21.62 9.72
CA VAL A 94 38.07 21.49 10.85
C VAL A 94 37.72 22.86 11.44
N GLU A 95 38.67 23.80 11.53
CA GLU A 95 38.45 25.14 12.08
C GLU A 95 37.50 25.99 11.20
N GLU A 96 37.61 25.88 9.87
CA GLU A 96 36.72 26.57 8.91
C GLU A 96 35.29 26.02 8.97
N THR A 97 35.14 24.72 9.25
CA THR A 97 33.85 24.05 9.47
C THR A 97 33.18 24.48 10.78
N ILE A 98 33.92 24.69 11.86
CA ILE A 98 33.37 25.17 13.14
C ILE A 98 32.80 26.61 13.01
N GLU A 99 33.45 27.48 12.24
CA GLU A 99 32.95 28.84 11.99
C GLU A 99 31.61 28.83 11.24
N ALA A 100 31.36 27.86 10.34
CA ALA A 100 30.09 27.71 9.62
C ALA A 100 28.89 27.36 10.52
N PHE A 101 29.13 26.84 11.73
CA PHE A 101 28.09 26.53 12.72
C PHE A 101 27.82 27.65 13.73
N SER A 102 28.56 28.77 13.65
CA SER A 102 28.38 29.90 14.58
C SER A 102 27.17 30.77 14.21
N PRO A 103 26.37 31.24 15.18
CA PRO A 103 25.23 32.12 14.91
C PRO A 103 25.65 33.44 14.27
N ALA A 104 24.79 34.01 13.42
CA ALA A 104 24.99 35.33 12.86
C ALA A 104 25.03 36.41 13.98
N PRO A 105 25.60 37.61 13.73
CA PRO A 105 25.79 38.66 14.76
C PRO A 105 24.49 39.16 15.43
N ASP A 106 23.33 38.83 14.89
CA ASP A 106 22.00 39.15 15.42
C ASP A 106 21.44 38.04 16.35
N GLY A 107 22.19 36.97 16.59
CA GLY A 107 21.77 35.83 17.41
C GLY A 107 20.68 34.98 16.76
N MET A 108 20.33 35.26 15.50
CA MET A 108 19.36 34.49 14.75
C MET A 108 20.11 33.56 13.81
N TYR A 109 19.94 32.26 13.99
CA TYR A 109 20.46 31.31 13.03
C TYR A 109 19.65 31.42 11.73
N SER A 110 20.25 31.99 10.68
CA SER A 110 19.70 31.99 9.32
C SER A 110 19.91 30.62 8.68
N TYR A 111 19.26 29.58 9.21
CA TYR A 111 19.21 28.28 8.54
C TYR A 111 18.09 28.29 7.50
N ASN A 112 18.45 28.04 6.24
CA ASN A 112 17.47 27.87 5.18
C ASN A 112 16.68 26.58 5.48
N SER A 113 15.37 26.67 5.73
CA SER A 113 14.53 25.52 6.08
C SER A 113 14.15 24.64 4.88
N THR A 114 14.87 24.79 3.77
CA THR A 114 14.66 24.12 2.47
C THR A 114 14.64 22.59 2.56
N HIS A 115 15.28 22.02 3.58
CA HIS A 115 15.34 20.57 3.80
C HIS A 115 14.13 19.98 4.54
N LEU A 116 13.23 20.83 5.07
CA LEU A 116 11.99 20.43 5.73
C LEU A 116 10.75 21.11 5.09
N PRO A 117 10.54 20.99 3.76
CA PRO A 117 9.46 21.69 3.05
C PRO A 117 8.06 21.26 3.54
N PHE A 118 7.96 20.09 4.18
CA PHE A 118 6.71 19.52 4.68
C PHE A 118 6.59 19.53 6.21
N GLY A 119 7.48 20.28 6.86
CA GLY A 119 7.67 20.25 8.30
C GLY A 119 8.55 19.10 8.77
N ARG A 120 9.07 19.22 9.99
CA ARG A 120 9.80 18.15 10.66
C ARG A 120 8.88 16.95 10.95
N PRO A 121 9.40 15.71 10.90
CA PRO A 121 8.70 14.58 11.50
C PRO A 121 8.38 14.84 12.97
N ALA A 122 7.13 14.58 13.36
CA ALA A 122 6.72 14.60 14.77
C ALA A 122 6.99 13.25 15.42
N ILE A 123 7.33 13.26 16.71
CA ILE A 123 7.61 12.04 17.47
C ILE A 123 6.38 11.65 18.28
N MET A 124 5.92 10.40 18.09
CA MET A 124 4.66 9.87 18.64
C MET A 124 4.85 9.00 19.89
N PHE A 125 6.04 9.05 20.50
CA PHE A 125 6.39 8.32 21.71
C PHE A 125 7.22 9.20 22.65
N GLU A 126 7.27 8.86 23.93
CA GLU A 126 8.06 9.58 24.92
C GLU A 126 9.55 9.34 24.70
N THR A 127 10.32 10.41 24.45
CA THR A 127 11.78 10.34 24.31
C THR A 127 12.42 11.72 24.49
N GLN A 128 13.74 11.82 24.35
CA GLN A 128 14.45 13.09 24.26
C GLN A 128 15.30 13.13 22.98
N TYR A 129 15.13 14.19 22.21
CA TYR A 129 15.89 14.40 20.98
C TYR A 129 16.16 15.89 20.74
N SER A 130 17.18 16.18 19.94
CA SER A 130 17.55 17.53 19.54
C SER A 130 17.54 17.67 18.02
N LEU A 131 17.15 18.84 17.52
CA LEU A 131 17.27 19.17 16.10
C LEU A 131 18.69 19.65 15.82
N LEU A 132 19.38 19.00 14.88
CA LEU A 132 20.70 19.39 14.42
C LEU A 132 20.58 19.95 13.01
N HIS A 133 20.92 21.24 12.88
CA HIS A 133 20.88 21.97 11.62
C HIS A 133 22.27 21.98 10.99
N HIS A 134 22.34 21.53 9.75
CA HIS A 134 23.54 21.61 8.91
C HIS A 134 23.18 22.32 7.62
N VAL A 135 24.18 22.65 6.80
CA VAL A 135 23.97 23.39 5.55
C VAL A 135 23.11 22.58 4.56
N GLU A 136 23.35 21.27 4.48
CA GLU A 136 22.81 20.39 3.43
C GLU A 136 21.77 19.38 3.95
N PHE A 137 21.55 19.32 5.27
CA PHE A 137 20.57 18.43 5.87
C PHE A 137 20.18 18.87 7.28
N ILE A 138 19.02 18.39 7.73
CA ILE A 138 18.53 18.57 9.10
C ILE A 138 18.25 17.19 9.69
N SER A 139 18.62 16.95 10.95
CA SER A 139 18.39 15.66 11.61
C SER A 139 17.76 15.81 12.99
N GLY A 140 16.97 14.80 13.39
CA GLY A 140 16.48 14.64 14.75
C GLY A 140 17.33 13.63 15.51
N TYR A 141 18.25 14.10 16.35
CA TYR A 141 19.23 13.27 17.03
C TYR A 141 18.75 12.78 18.39
N SER A 142 18.74 11.45 18.61
CA SER A 142 18.45 10.85 19.91
C SER A 142 19.73 10.66 20.70
N LYS A 143 19.82 11.32 21.86
CA LYS A 143 20.93 11.10 22.81
C LYS A 143 20.90 9.67 23.37
N GLU A 144 19.71 9.11 23.55
CA GLU A 144 19.51 7.78 24.14
C GLU A 144 19.98 6.65 23.22
N LEU A 145 19.75 6.78 21.91
CA LEU A 145 20.24 5.82 20.92
C LEU A 145 21.64 6.16 20.38
N ALA A 146 22.17 7.35 20.73
CA ALA A 146 23.40 7.91 20.18
C ALA A 146 23.44 7.89 18.63
N MET A 147 22.30 8.19 18.00
CA MET A 147 22.16 8.25 16.55
C MET A 147 20.92 9.09 16.14
N PRO A 148 20.86 9.56 14.88
CA PRO A 148 19.68 10.22 14.35
C PRO A 148 18.49 9.26 14.24
N LEU A 149 17.32 9.70 14.71
CA LEU A 149 16.03 9.05 14.44
C LEU A 149 15.62 9.24 12.98
N TRP A 150 15.96 10.41 12.42
CA TRP A 150 15.70 10.77 11.05
C TRP A 150 16.67 11.84 10.58
N THR A 151 16.99 11.82 9.28
CA THR A 151 17.75 12.85 8.57
C THR A 151 16.99 13.24 7.30
N ALA A 152 16.80 14.54 7.09
CA ALA A 152 16.06 15.13 5.98
C ALA A 152 16.98 16.03 5.13
N TYR A 153 16.93 15.88 3.81
CA TYR A 153 17.68 16.71 2.86
C TYR A 153 16.91 16.82 1.54
N THR A 154 17.23 17.85 0.76
CA THR A 154 16.59 18.13 -0.53
C THR A 154 17.64 18.06 -1.62
N LEU A 155 17.41 17.20 -2.62
CA LEU A 155 18.27 17.08 -3.78
C LEU A 155 17.64 17.86 -4.93
N PRO A 156 18.27 18.95 -5.40
CA PRO A 156 17.79 19.66 -6.59
C PRO A 156 18.09 18.87 -7.86
N ARG A 157 17.46 19.27 -8.96
CA ARG A 157 17.82 18.77 -10.29
C ARG A 157 19.17 19.35 -10.71
N GLN A 158 20.17 18.50 -10.95
CA GLN A 158 21.45 18.93 -11.54
C GLN A 158 21.33 19.07 -13.06
N GLU A 159 21.85 20.17 -13.62
CA GLU A 159 21.92 20.39 -15.07
C GLU A 159 23.18 19.78 -15.72
N ASP A 160 24.24 19.48 -14.95
CA ASP A 160 25.52 18.96 -15.44
C ASP A 160 25.86 17.57 -14.87
N MET A 161 25.88 16.55 -15.75
CA MET A 161 26.20 15.15 -15.45
C MET A 161 27.71 14.88 -15.25
N THR A 162 28.38 15.66 -14.42
CA THR A 162 29.76 15.30 -14.03
C THR A 162 29.70 14.21 -12.95
N PRO A 163 30.33 13.04 -13.14
CA PRO A 163 30.39 12.02 -12.09
C PRO A 163 31.22 12.55 -10.93
N ILE A 164 30.55 12.92 -9.84
CA ILE A 164 31.21 13.35 -8.62
C ILE A 164 31.76 12.10 -7.90
N PRO A 165 33.03 12.09 -7.46
CA PRO A 165 33.65 10.91 -6.84
C PRO A 165 32.85 10.36 -5.66
N GLU A 166 32.93 9.03 -5.46
CA GLU A 166 32.29 8.31 -4.36
C GLU A 166 32.64 8.95 -3.01
N VAL A 167 31.64 9.55 -2.36
CA VAL A 167 31.76 10.03 -0.99
C VAL A 167 31.51 8.85 -0.06
N SER A 168 32.56 8.11 0.24
CA SER A 168 32.60 7.27 1.44
C SER A 168 33.68 7.82 2.35
N ALA A 169 33.31 8.82 3.17
CA ALA A 169 34.12 9.16 4.33
C ALA A 169 33.82 8.10 5.40
N GLY A 170 34.56 7.00 5.38
CA GLY A 170 34.52 6.02 6.46
C GLY A 170 35.39 6.51 7.60
N LEU A 171 34.78 6.98 8.69
CA LEU A 171 35.50 7.21 9.94
C LEU A 171 35.72 5.85 10.62
N SER A 172 36.98 5.42 10.66
CA SER A 172 37.41 4.23 11.41
C SER A 172 37.61 4.63 12.87
N VAL A 173 36.59 4.42 13.69
CA VAL A 173 36.70 4.61 15.14
C VAL A 173 37.23 3.32 15.77
N SER A 174 38.25 3.43 16.62
CA SER A 174 39.05 2.29 17.11
C SER A 174 38.35 1.36 18.12
N GLU A 175 37.16 1.72 18.61
CA GLU A 175 36.40 0.96 19.62
C GLU A 175 35.34 0.00 19.07
N TRP A 176 35.20 -0.14 17.75
CA TRP A 176 34.04 -0.82 17.16
C TRP A 176 34.30 -2.28 16.77
N THR A 177 33.29 -3.12 16.98
CA THR A 177 33.32 -4.54 16.63
C THR A 177 33.60 -4.73 15.13
N PRO A 178 34.44 -5.71 14.73
CA PRO A 178 34.83 -5.93 13.33
C PRO A 178 33.67 -6.27 12.37
N GLU A 179 32.45 -6.45 12.88
CA GLU A 179 31.27 -6.89 12.14
C GLU A 179 30.40 -5.74 11.60
N CYS A 180 30.47 -4.51 12.16
CA CYS A 180 29.66 -3.35 11.75
C CYS A 180 30.51 -2.09 11.54
N GLN A 181 30.19 -1.31 10.49
CA GLN A 181 30.81 0.00 10.20
C GLN A 181 29.83 1.13 10.50
N LEU A 182 30.34 2.29 10.95
CA LEU A 182 29.55 3.51 11.02
C LEU A 182 29.47 4.17 9.64
N ILE A 183 28.25 4.50 9.21
CA ILE A 183 27.97 5.06 7.87
C ILE A 183 27.00 6.23 7.99
N THR A 184 27.13 7.19 7.07
CA THR A 184 26.35 8.43 7.05
C THR A 184 24.94 8.22 6.47
N LEU A 185 23.91 8.79 7.12
CA LEU A 185 22.53 8.74 6.61
C LEU A 185 22.29 9.69 5.43
N ALA A 186 22.84 10.89 5.50
CA ALA A 186 22.89 11.84 4.37
C ALA A 186 24.31 11.90 3.79
N SER A 187 24.40 11.99 2.46
CA SER A 187 25.66 12.21 1.75
C SER A 187 25.47 13.26 0.66
N SER A 188 26.18 14.39 0.77
CA SER A 188 26.32 15.39 -0.29
C SER A 188 27.80 15.48 -0.70
N PRO A 189 28.11 15.56 -2.00
CA PRO A 189 29.49 15.78 -2.45
C PRO A 189 30.01 17.18 -2.15
N GLU A 190 29.11 18.15 -1.99
CA GLU A 190 29.44 19.56 -1.82
C GLU A 190 29.76 19.91 -0.36
N SER A 191 29.33 19.06 0.61
CA SER A 191 29.58 19.21 2.06
C SER A 191 30.15 17.94 2.72
N ARG A 192 31.21 17.38 2.12
CA ARG A 192 31.87 16.14 2.59
C ARG A 192 32.19 16.14 4.10
N TYR A 193 32.47 17.31 4.69
CA TYR A 193 32.81 17.46 6.11
C TYR A 193 31.59 17.40 7.03
N ASP A 194 30.52 18.15 6.74
CA ASP A 194 29.26 18.13 7.52
C ASP A 194 28.62 16.73 7.53
N ALA A 195 28.67 16.05 6.38
CA ALA A 195 28.16 14.69 6.26
C ALA A 195 28.97 13.69 7.11
N SER A 196 30.24 13.98 7.42
CA SER A 196 31.15 13.10 8.16
C SER A 196 31.07 13.27 9.69
N LEU A 197 30.15 14.08 10.19
CA LEU A 197 29.94 14.24 11.63
C LEU A 197 29.42 12.93 12.25
N ILE A 198 29.91 12.60 13.45
CA ILE A 198 29.46 11.42 14.22
C ILE A 198 27.95 11.42 14.46
N THR A 199 27.34 12.61 14.53
CA THR A 199 25.90 12.81 14.71
C THR A 199 25.07 12.42 13.50
N ASN A 200 25.70 12.16 12.35
CA ASN A 200 25.06 11.66 11.12
C ASN A 200 25.37 10.16 10.89
N MET A 201 26.05 9.49 11.83
CA MET A 201 26.47 8.10 11.67
C MET A 201 25.48 7.12 12.30
N VAL A 202 25.34 5.97 11.66
CA VAL A 202 24.53 4.83 12.11
C VAL A 202 25.28 3.51 11.87
N PRO A 203 25.11 2.48 12.73
CA PRO A 203 25.69 1.16 12.52
C PRO A 203 25.12 0.48 11.27
N MET A 204 25.99 0.10 10.32
CA MET A 204 25.63 -0.60 9.10
C MET A 204 26.57 -1.78 8.80
N TYR A 205 25.99 -2.91 8.36
CA TYR A 205 26.73 -4.07 7.88
C TYR A 205 27.41 -3.76 6.52
N PRO A 206 28.62 -4.27 6.28
CA PRO A 206 29.33 -4.05 5.02
C PRO A 206 28.55 -4.51 3.77
N ALA A 207 27.77 -5.59 3.86
CA ALA A 207 26.93 -6.04 2.76
C ALA A 207 25.81 -5.04 2.44
N PHE A 208 25.10 -4.57 3.47
CA PHE A 208 24.05 -3.58 3.35
C PHE A 208 24.56 -2.24 2.79
N LYS A 209 25.77 -1.82 3.20
CA LYS A 209 26.43 -0.63 2.68
C LYS A 209 26.45 -0.55 1.16
N ARG A 210 26.72 -1.67 0.46
CA ARG A 210 26.76 -1.70 -1.02
C ARG A 210 25.43 -1.25 -1.63
N MET A 211 24.33 -1.76 -1.08
CA MET A 211 22.98 -1.38 -1.48
C MET A 211 22.68 0.09 -1.12
N TRP A 212 23.01 0.49 0.12
CA TRP A 212 22.79 1.86 0.61
C TRP A 212 23.53 2.90 -0.24
N SER A 213 24.81 2.65 -0.55
CA SER A 213 25.63 3.53 -1.38
C SER A 213 25.10 3.66 -2.81
N TYR A 214 24.59 2.58 -3.41
CA TYR A 214 23.97 2.65 -4.73
C TYR A 214 22.64 3.44 -4.71
N LEU A 215 21.81 3.24 -3.68
CA LEU A 215 20.59 4.03 -3.50
C LEU A 215 20.92 5.52 -3.38
N GLN A 216 21.81 5.88 -2.46
CA GLN A 216 22.19 7.26 -2.16
C GLN A 216 22.94 7.95 -3.31
N GLY A 217 23.93 7.26 -3.90
CA GLY A 217 24.83 7.82 -4.90
C GLY A 217 24.31 7.81 -6.33
N THR A 218 23.42 6.87 -6.67
CA THR A 218 22.94 6.67 -8.05
C THR A 218 21.44 6.91 -8.18
N LEU A 219 20.63 6.20 -7.40
CA LEU A 219 19.17 6.19 -7.61
C LEU A 219 18.49 7.47 -7.18
N LEU A 220 18.82 8.01 -6.01
CA LEU A 220 18.22 9.26 -5.55
C LEU A 220 18.54 10.44 -6.49
N ARG A 221 19.74 10.46 -7.10
CA ARG A 221 20.08 11.47 -8.11
C ARG A 221 19.22 11.32 -9.36
N ARG A 222 19.06 10.10 -9.88
CA ARG A 222 18.16 9.82 -11.01
C ARG A 222 16.73 10.25 -10.71
N TYR A 223 16.23 9.98 -9.50
CA TYR A 223 14.91 10.43 -9.08
C TYR A 223 14.81 11.96 -8.98
N ALA A 224 15.85 12.65 -8.50
CA ALA A 224 15.92 14.11 -8.49
C ALA A 224 15.84 14.68 -9.92
N GLU A 225 16.57 14.11 -10.87
CA GLU A 225 16.55 14.50 -12.27
C GLU A 225 15.16 14.33 -12.92
N GLU A 226 14.53 13.17 -12.69
CA GLU A 226 13.23 12.82 -13.26
C GLU A 226 12.07 13.65 -12.69
N ASN A 227 12.19 14.16 -11.46
CA ASN A 227 11.09 14.82 -10.73
C ASN A 227 11.34 16.31 -10.45
N ASN A 228 12.34 16.93 -11.09
CA ASN A 228 12.69 18.34 -10.89
C ASN A 228 13.04 18.68 -9.42
N GLY A 229 13.76 17.76 -8.78
CA GLY A 229 14.14 17.81 -7.39
C GLY A 229 13.27 16.91 -6.50
N ILE A 230 13.87 16.38 -5.44
CA ILE A 230 13.21 15.53 -4.44
C ILE A 230 13.63 15.92 -3.03
N ASN A 231 12.73 15.71 -2.08
CA ASN A 231 13.06 15.69 -0.66
C ASN A 231 13.20 14.24 -0.21
N VAL A 232 14.21 13.96 0.62
CA VAL A 232 14.52 12.63 1.12
C VAL A 232 14.56 12.66 2.63
N LEU A 233 13.87 11.70 3.24
CA LEU A 233 13.91 11.43 4.68
C LEU A 233 14.39 9.99 4.90
N ALA A 234 15.44 9.81 5.69
CA ALA A 234 16.03 8.50 5.97
C ALA A 234 16.31 8.31 7.47
N GLY A 235 16.30 7.07 7.94
CA GLY A 235 16.57 6.76 9.34
C GLY A 235 16.55 5.26 9.67
N PRO A 236 16.99 4.89 10.88
CA PRO A 236 16.98 3.51 11.37
C PRO A 236 15.60 3.06 11.86
N ILE A 237 15.37 1.75 11.88
CA ILE A 237 14.18 1.09 12.45
C ILE A 237 14.61 -0.03 13.39
N PHE A 238 13.91 -0.14 14.51
CA PHE A 238 14.05 -1.22 15.48
C PHE A 238 12.71 -1.95 15.62
N ASP A 239 12.66 -3.18 15.11
CA ASP A 239 11.54 -4.11 15.16
C ASP A 239 12.12 -5.53 15.33
N ASN A 240 12.64 -5.81 16.52
CA ASN A 240 13.36 -7.05 16.82
C ASN A 240 12.42 -8.24 17.03
N ASP A 241 11.18 -7.98 17.43
CA ASP A 241 10.15 -9.01 17.59
C ASP A 241 9.19 -9.11 16.40
N TYR A 242 9.52 -8.42 15.29
CA TYR A 242 8.91 -8.59 13.97
C TYR A 242 7.38 -8.49 14.01
N ASP A 243 6.87 -7.61 14.89
CA ASP A 243 5.45 -7.35 15.10
C ASP A 243 4.93 -6.20 14.21
N GLY A 244 5.84 -5.56 13.46
CA GLY A 244 5.54 -4.46 12.57
C GLY A 244 5.35 -3.13 13.28
N LEU A 245 5.69 -3.04 14.57
CA LEU A 245 5.62 -1.84 15.40
C LEU A 245 7.01 -1.41 15.83
N ARG A 246 7.15 -0.12 16.16
CA ARG A 246 8.37 0.39 16.76
C ARG A 246 8.64 -0.28 18.12
N ASP A 247 9.84 -0.83 18.30
CA ASP A 247 10.29 -1.31 19.60
C ASP A 247 10.42 -0.21 20.66
N THR A 248 9.98 -0.51 21.88
CA THR A 248 10.30 0.31 23.07
C THR A 248 11.79 0.29 23.37
N MET A 249 12.30 1.28 24.09
CA MET A 249 13.73 1.33 24.47
C MET A 249 14.16 0.11 25.30
N GLU A 250 13.26 -0.45 26.09
CA GLU A 250 13.46 -1.69 26.84
C GLU A 250 13.78 -2.86 25.90
N LYS A 251 12.89 -3.15 24.93
CA LYS A 251 13.09 -4.18 23.89
C LYS A 251 14.39 -3.99 23.12
N ILE A 252 14.72 -2.76 22.72
CA ILE A 252 15.97 -2.46 21.99
C ILE A 252 17.18 -2.87 22.84
N ARG A 253 17.19 -2.47 24.12
CA ARG A 253 18.29 -2.79 25.05
C ARG A 253 18.36 -4.27 25.42
N GLU A 254 17.25 -5.01 25.39
CA GLU A 254 17.27 -6.46 25.61
C GLU A 254 18.11 -7.19 24.55
N VAL A 255 18.11 -6.70 23.32
CA VAL A 255 18.87 -7.30 22.20
C VAL A 255 20.30 -6.76 22.15
N SER A 256 20.50 -5.46 22.37
CA SER A 256 21.81 -4.80 22.21
C SER A 256 22.64 -4.70 23.49
N ALA A 257 22.07 -4.99 24.67
CA ALA A 257 22.72 -4.84 25.98
C ALA A 257 23.43 -3.48 26.16
N GLU A 258 24.69 -3.48 26.61
CA GLU A 258 25.53 -2.28 26.76
C GLU A 258 26.18 -1.80 25.43
N ALA A 259 25.98 -2.52 24.34
CA ALA A 259 26.48 -2.14 23.02
C ALA A 259 25.50 -1.21 22.30
N LEU A 260 26.01 -0.48 21.32
CA LEU A 260 25.19 0.42 20.51
C LEU A 260 24.17 -0.39 19.69
N PRO A 261 22.89 0.03 19.69
CA PRO A 261 21.83 -0.76 19.11
C PRO A 261 21.96 -0.81 17.58
N ILE A 262 21.90 -2.02 17.02
CA ILE A 262 21.99 -2.25 15.58
C ILE A 262 20.57 -2.20 15.00
N PRO A 263 20.26 -1.31 14.04
CA PRO A 263 18.94 -1.26 13.42
C PRO A 263 18.59 -2.57 12.73
N THR A 264 17.32 -2.96 12.80
CA THR A 264 16.78 -4.12 12.06
C THR A 264 16.54 -3.79 10.59
N HIS A 265 16.15 -2.55 10.31
CA HIS A 265 15.89 -2.03 8.98
C HIS A 265 16.34 -0.57 8.89
N PHE A 266 16.42 -0.05 7.67
CA PHE A 266 16.51 1.38 7.38
C PHE A 266 15.36 1.78 6.49
N TYR A 267 14.78 2.96 6.72
CA TYR A 267 13.78 3.51 5.82
C TYR A 267 14.37 4.62 4.95
N THR A 268 13.74 4.83 3.80
CA THR A 268 13.95 6.01 2.96
C THR A 268 12.62 6.42 2.37
N VAL A 269 12.16 7.63 2.67
CA VAL A 269 10.96 8.26 2.08
C VAL A 269 11.43 9.30 1.09
N VAL A 270 11.02 9.16 -0.17
CA VAL A 270 11.29 10.11 -1.25
C VAL A 270 10.01 10.82 -1.59
N THR A 271 10.02 12.16 -1.54
CA THR A 271 8.86 13.00 -1.82
C THR A 271 9.20 14.01 -2.92
N SER A 272 8.31 14.18 -3.88
CA SER A 272 8.42 15.15 -4.98
C SER A 272 7.10 15.86 -5.23
N CYS A 273 7.14 16.97 -5.97
CA CYS A 273 5.92 17.57 -6.48
C CYS A 273 5.32 16.68 -7.59
N GLN A 274 3.99 16.57 -7.66
CA GLN A 274 3.34 15.84 -8.76
C GLN A 274 3.43 16.61 -10.09
N GLU A 275 3.49 17.94 -10.03
CA GLU A 275 3.73 18.79 -11.20
C GLU A 275 5.23 18.93 -11.49
N LEU A 276 5.69 18.36 -12.62
CA LEU A 276 7.11 18.33 -13.01
C LEU A 276 7.78 19.70 -13.21
N ASN A 277 7.00 20.78 -13.30
CA ASN A 277 7.53 22.13 -13.51
C ASN A 277 7.80 22.89 -12.19
N GLN A 278 7.41 22.32 -11.05
CA GLN A 278 7.63 22.91 -9.74
C GLN A 278 8.76 22.17 -9.02
N THR A 279 9.51 22.86 -8.17
CA THR A 279 10.47 22.21 -7.27
C THR A 279 9.72 21.72 -6.02
N VAL A 280 10.35 20.84 -5.24
CA VAL A 280 9.75 20.32 -4.01
C VAL A 280 9.57 21.41 -2.93
N GLU A 281 10.36 22.48 -3.00
CA GLU A 281 10.34 23.60 -2.04
C GLU A 281 9.22 24.61 -2.33
N GLU A 282 8.85 24.75 -3.60
CA GLU A 282 7.81 25.68 -4.07
C GLU A 282 6.50 24.97 -4.42
N CYS A 283 6.37 23.68 -4.07
CA CYS A 283 5.22 22.88 -4.46
C CYS A 283 3.95 23.28 -3.71
N ASP A 284 3.05 23.99 -4.40
CA ASP A 284 1.72 24.37 -3.89
C ASP A 284 0.65 23.29 -4.19
N GLY A 285 0.98 22.30 -5.01
CA GLY A 285 0.07 21.27 -5.53
C GLY A 285 0.08 19.94 -4.78
N ASP A 286 -0.43 18.91 -5.44
CA ASP A 286 -0.41 17.54 -4.92
C ASP A 286 1.04 17.00 -4.87
N LEU A 287 1.33 16.21 -3.84
CA LEU A 287 2.63 15.57 -3.64
C LEU A 287 2.61 14.13 -4.14
N ARG A 288 3.79 13.64 -4.53
CA ARG A 288 4.04 12.22 -4.76
C ARG A 288 5.09 11.74 -3.77
N ALA A 289 4.79 10.63 -3.10
CA ALA A 289 5.74 9.98 -2.19
C ALA A 289 5.86 8.49 -2.50
N PHE A 290 7.05 7.95 -2.29
CA PHE A 290 7.28 6.51 -2.21
C PHE A 290 8.34 6.25 -1.14
N SER A 291 8.35 5.04 -0.58
CA SER A 291 9.31 4.70 0.46
C SER A 291 9.82 3.28 0.36
N PHE A 292 10.99 3.06 0.95
CA PHE A 292 11.62 1.76 1.08
C PHE A 292 11.78 1.40 2.56
N LEU A 293 11.56 0.14 2.91
CA LEU A 293 11.87 -0.45 4.21
C LEU A 293 12.91 -1.56 4.00
N LEU A 294 14.18 -1.22 4.19
CA LEU A 294 15.30 -2.06 3.75
C LEU A 294 15.81 -2.93 4.89
N PRO A 295 15.76 -4.27 4.78
CA PRO A 295 16.25 -5.15 5.83
C PRO A 295 17.76 -5.03 6.01
N HIS A 296 18.19 -4.74 7.23
CA HIS A 296 19.57 -4.51 7.57
C HIS A 296 20.28 -5.84 7.87
N ARG A 297 20.76 -6.51 6.81
CA ARG A 297 21.34 -7.86 6.88
C ARG A 297 22.86 -7.89 6.72
N GLN A 298 23.47 -8.92 7.29
CA GLN A 298 24.91 -9.20 7.19
C GLN A 298 25.35 -9.64 5.78
N ASP A 299 24.42 -10.12 4.96
CA ASP A 299 24.65 -10.57 3.58
C ASP A 299 23.54 -10.06 2.64
N ASN A 300 23.81 -10.13 1.34
CA ASN A 300 22.85 -9.79 0.27
C ASN A 300 22.37 -11.07 -0.44
N THR A 301 22.19 -12.17 0.28
CA THR A 301 21.78 -13.47 -0.31
C THR A 301 20.36 -13.44 -0.89
N GLU A 302 19.52 -12.53 -0.41
CA GLU A 302 18.15 -12.32 -0.91
C GLU A 302 18.10 -11.97 -2.40
N ALA A 303 19.05 -11.17 -2.88
CA ALA A 303 19.16 -10.82 -4.29
C ALA A 303 19.57 -12.02 -5.18
N CYS A 304 20.17 -13.06 -4.60
CA CYS A 304 20.76 -14.24 -5.28
C CYS A 304 21.91 -13.95 -6.25
N ASN A 305 21.93 -12.81 -6.96
CA ASN A 305 22.98 -12.36 -7.87
C ASN A 305 23.83 -11.20 -7.30
N SER A 306 23.91 -11.05 -5.99
CA SER A 306 24.66 -9.96 -5.32
C SER A 306 26.19 -9.99 -5.49
N ALA A 307 26.71 -11.02 -6.17
CA ALA A 307 28.09 -11.06 -6.65
C ALA A 307 28.30 -10.22 -7.92
N GLU A 308 27.23 -9.86 -8.63
CA GLU A 308 27.25 -8.97 -9.80
C GLU A 308 27.33 -7.49 -9.39
N GLU A 309 27.45 -6.61 -10.39
CA GLU A 309 27.40 -5.17 -10.20
C GLU A 309 26.07 -4.73 -9.58
N GLU A 310 26.10 -3.75 -8.68
CA GLU A 310 24.96 -3.21 -7.94
C GLU A 310 23.79 -2.83 -8.86
N SER A 311 24.09 -2.33 -10.06
CA SER A 311 23.09 -1.96 -11.07
C SER A 311 22.20 -3.13 -11.55
N GLN A 312 22.65 -4.37 -11.38
CA GLN A 312 21.91 -5.56 -11.84
C GLN A 312 20.90 -6.09 -10.82
N TRP A 313 21.00 -5.70 -9.54
CA TRP A 313 20.23 -6.35 -8.48
C TRP A 313 19.64 -5.41 -7.43
N VAL A 314 20.28 -4.26 -7.17
CA VAL A 314 19.84 -3.34 -6.12
C VAL A 314 18.44 -2.80 -6.40
N GLU A 315 18.15 -2.35 -7.63
CA GLU A 315 16.84 -1.80 -7.97
C GLU A 315 15.71 -2.81 -7.78
N GLU A 316 15.93 -4.08 -8.14
CA GLU A 316 14.94 -5.14 -7.96
C GLU A 316 14.69 -5.43 -6.47
N LEU A 317 15.75 -5.44 -5.66
CA LEU A 317 15.64 -5.61 -4.21
C LEU A 317 14.91 -4.43 -3.54
N LEU A 318 15.21 -3.18 -3.94
CA LEU A 318 14.50 -2.00 -3.45
C LEU A 318 13.00 -2.01 -3.85
N GLN A 319 12.68 -2.43 -5.07
CA GLN A 319 11.30 -2.57 -5.53
C GLN A 319 10.52 -3.61 -4.71
N LEU A 320 11.18 -4.72 -4.36
CA LEU A 320 10.61 -5.74 -3.47
C LEU A 320 10.24 -5.14 -2.11
N HIS A 321 11.17 -4.35 -1.55
CA HIS A 321 11.07 -3.70 -0.24
C HIS A 321 10.43 -2.30 -0.26
N THR A 322 9.68 -1.98 -1.31
CA THR A 322 8.84 -0.77 -1.33
C THR A 322 7.69 -0.89 -0.33
N ALA A 323 7.45 0.18 0.42
CA ALA A 323 6.42 0.27 1.45
C ALA A 323 5.68 1.61 1.36
N ARG A 324 4.59 1.74 2.12
CA ARG A 324 3.85 2.99 2.25
C ARG A 324 4.57 3.88 3.26
N VAL A 325 4.39 5.18 3.16
CA VAL A 325 4.88 6.10 4.21
C VAL A 325 4.24 5.75 5.56
N ARG A 326 3.00 5.25 5.55
CA ARG A 326 2.33 4.78 6.76
C ARG A 326 3.06 3.61 7.44
N ASP A 327 3.66 2.70 6.68
CA ASP A 327 4.45 1.60 7.25
C ASP A 327 5.69 2.15 7.97
N VAL A 328 6.34 3.17 7.37
CA VAL A 328 7.45 3.89 7.99
C VAL A 328 7.00 4.56 9.29
N GLU A 329 5.87 5.26 9.31
CA GLU A 329 5.34 5.90 10.53
C GLU A 329 5.11 4.92 11.67
N ILE A 330 4.54 3.74 11.38
CA ILE A 330 4.25 2.71 12.38
C ILE A 330 5.55 2.14 12.97
N LEU A 331 6.51 1.79 12.12
CA LEU A 331 7.78 1.18 12.52
C LEU A 331 8.75 2.16 13.20
N THR A 332 8.63 3.45 12.94
CA THR A 332 9.52 4.48 13.49
C THR A 332 8.90 5.27 14.63
N GLY A 333 7.57 5.22 14.79
CA GLY A 333 6.83 6.08 15.71
C GLY A 333 6.90 7.56 15.32
N LEU A 334 7.10 7.85 14.03
CA LEU A 334 7.09 9.20 13.47
C LEU A 334 5.72 9.52 12.85
N ASP A 335 5.39 10.80 12.75
CA ASP A 335 4.24 11.29 11.97
C ASP A 335 4.71 12.38 11.00
N LEU A 336 4.54 12.13 9.71
CA LEU A 336 5.09 12.95 8.62
C LEU A 336 4.03 13.94 8.06
N TYR A 337 4.49 14.93 7.29
CA TYR A 337 3.65 15.85 6.50
C TYR A 337 2.68 16.74 7.30
N ARG A 338 2.94 16.98 8.59
CA ARG A 338 2.07 17.77 9.48
C ARG A 338 1.98 19.25 9.12
N SER A 339 2.99 19.80 8.43
CA SER A 339 3.02 21.20 8.01
C SER A 339 2.73 21.40 6.53
N THR A 340 2.17 20.38 5.85
CA THR A 340 1.75 20.53 4.45
C THR A 340 0.47 21.34 4.34
N ASN A 341 0.28 22.02 3.20
CA ASN A 341 -0.98 22.70 2.87
C ASN A 341 -2.09 21.73 2.38
N LEU A 342 -1.82 20.42 2.43
CA LEU A 342 -2.75 19.39 1.98
C LEU A 342 -3.90 19.21 2.98
N THR A 343 -5.07 18.83 2.46
CA THR A 343 -6.18 18.42 3.34
C THR A 343 -5.84 17.12 4.07
N LEU A 344 -6.42 16.88 5.25
CA LEU A 344 -6.23 15.63 5.99
C LEU A 344 -6.41 14.38 5.10
N THR A 345 -7.47 14.35 4.30
CA THR A 345 -7.74 13.23 3.39
C THR A 345 -6.64 13.07 2.33
N SER A 346 -6.14 14.18 1.77
CA SER A 346 -5.04 14.14 0.80
C SER A 346 -3.74 13.65 1.45
N THR A 347 -3.43 14.12 2.66
CA THR A 347 -2.25 13.68 3.43
C THR A 347 -2.34 12.19 3.76
N LEU A 348 -3.51 11.70 4.16
CA LEU A 348 -3.71 10.27 4.43
C LEU A 348 -3.57 9.44 3.17
N ASN A 349 -4.17 9.87 2.05
CA ASN A 349 -3.99 9.20 0.77
C ASN A 349 -2.51 9.15 0.35
N LEU A 350 -1.77 10.24 0.56
CA LEU A 350 -0.33 10.28 0.30
C LEU A 350 0.42 9.26 1.17
N LYS A 351 0.05 9.16 2.46
CA LYS A 351 0.70 8.26 3.42
C LYS A 351 0.41 6.78 3.15
N THR A 352 -0.79 6.47 2.69
CA THR A 352 -1.28 5.08 2.51
C THR A 352 -1.14 4.58 1.08
N TYR A 353 -0.71 5.45 0.15
CA TYR A 353 -0.42 5.07 -1.22
C TYR A 353 0.78 4.10 -1.29
N MET A 354 0.54 2.92 -1.86
CA MET A 354 1.59 1.92 -2.14
C MET A 354 2.12 2.13 -3.56
N HIS A 355 3.34 2.63 -3.69
CA HIS A 355 3.95 2.79 -5.00
C HIS A 355 4.31 1.43 -5.62
N THR A 356 3.85 1.16 -6.83
CA THR A 356 4.24 -0.03 -7.60
C THR A 356 5.08 0.39 -8.80
N PHE A 357 6.36 0.00 -8.80
CA PHE A 357 7.24 0.14 -9.95
C PHE A 357 6.80 -0.87 -11.01
N GLU A 358 5.89 -0.48 -11.91
CA GLU A 358 5.51 -1.35 -13.01
C GLU A 358 6.72 -1.57 -13.93
N ARG A 359 7.19 -2.82 -14.06
CA ARG A 359 8.03 -3.24 -15.18
C ARG A 359 7.21 -3.10 -16.46
N PHE A 360 7.25 -1.93 -17.09
CA PHE A 360 6.83 -1.80 -18.48
C PHE A 360 7.78 -2.64 -19.34
N VAL A 361 7.43 -3.92 -19.52
CA VAL A 361 8.04 -4.82 -20.52
C VAL A 361 7.90 -4.26 -21.95
N THR A 362 7.17 -3.15 -22.13
CA THR A 362 7.05 -2.44 -23.41
C THR A 362 8.35 -1.75 -23.86
N ALA A 363 9.29 -1.44 -22.96
CA ALA A 363 10.55 -0.80 -23.36
C ALA A 363 11.61 -1.78 -23.91
N THR A 364 11.64 -3.03 -23.43
CA THR A 364 12.66 -4.01 -23.84
C THR A 364 12.38 -4.61 -25.22
N LEU A 365 11.13 -4.63 -25.69
CA LEU A 365 10.81 -5.07 -27.06
C LEU A 365 11.15 -4.01 -28.12
N ILE A 366 11.13 -2.72 -27.77
CA ILE A 366 11.53 -1.64 -28.69
C ILE A 366 13.05 -1.50 -28.71
N GLY A 367 13.73 -1.68 -27.57
CA GLY A 367 15.19 -1.62 -27.47
C GLY A 367 15.92 -2.86 -28.01
N ALA A 368 15.38 -4.08 -27.82
CA ALA A 368 16.00 -5.31 -28.31
C ALA A 368 15.79 -5.55 -29.81
N MET A 369 14.87 -4.82 -30.44
CA MET A 369 14.72 -4.78 -31.90
C MET A 369 15.43 -3.53 -32.42
N GLY A 370 16.75 -3.61 -32.61
CA GLY A 370 17.56 -2.58 -33.27
C GLY A 370 17.09 -2.28 -34.70
N TRP A 371 15.97 -1.59 -34.86
CA TRP A 371 15.36 -1.26 -36.14
C TRP A 371 15.74 0.15 -36.55
N LYS A 372 16.90 0.24 -37.21
CA LYS A 372 17.22 1.36 -38.10
C LYS A 372 16.33 1.21 -39.35
N GLU A 373 15.22 1.94 -39.37
CA GLU A 373 14.12 1.66 -40.29
C GLU A 373 14.18 2.44 -41.61
N SER A 374 13.89 1.72 -42.70
CA SER A 374 13.42 2.28 -43.97
C SER A 374 11.89 2.17 -44.03
N SER A 375 11.22 3.31 -44.22
CA SER A 375 9.76 3.54 -44.23
C SER A 375 8.89 2.53 -45.02
N LYS A 376 9.47 1.81 -46.01
CA LYS A 376 8.72 0.83 -46.82
C LYS A 376 8.46 -0.49 -46.11
N LYS A 377 9.38 -0.99 -45.27
CA LYS A 377 9.22 -2.30 -44.59
C LYS A 377 8.16 -2.24 -43.49
N LYS A 378 8.07 -1.10 -42.77
CA LYS A 378 7.07 -0.84 -41.73
C LYS A 378 5.63 -0.93 -42.27
N LYS A 379 5.39 -0.35 -43.44
CA LYS A 379 4.06 -0.41 -44.09
C LYS A 379 3.66 -1.84 -44.48
N ILE A 380 4.60 -2.67 -44.95
CA ILE A 380 4.31 -4.05 -45.33
C ILE A 380 3.98 -4.90 -44.10
N ILE A 381 4.75 -4.76 -43.02
CA ILE A 381 4.54 -5.54 -41.79
C ILE A 381 3.23 -5.15 -41.11
N ILE A 382 2.91 -3.85 -41.04
CA ILE A 382 1.63 -3.38 -40.51
C ILE A 382 0.45 -3.94 -41.34
N CYS A 383 0.60 -3.98 -42.67
CA CYS A 383 -0.43 -4.53 -43.55
C CYS A 383 -0.63 -6.03 -43.34
N LEU A 384 0.45 -6.80 -43.18
CA LEU A 384 0.37 -8.25 -42.91
C LEU A 384 -0.23 -8.57 -41.53
N MET A 385 0.10 -7.77 -40.51
CA MET A 385 -0.49 -7.87 -39.18
C MET A 385 -1.99 -7.55 -39.20
N ALA A 386 -2.39 -6.50 -39.92
CA ALA A 386 -3.79 -6.11 -40.07
C ALA A 386 -4.60 -7.20 -40.79
N VAL A 387 -4.07 -7.81 -41.86
CA VAL A 387 -4.73 -8.90 -42.59
C VAL A 387 -4.85 -10.16 -41.71
N SER A 388 -3.83 -10.48 -40.90
CA SER A 388 -3.90 -11.63 -39.97
C SER A 388 -4.93 -11.41 -38.86
N ILE A 389 -5.05 -10.18 -38.34
CA ILE A 389 -6.05 -9.84 -37.32
C ILE A 389 -7.46 -9.92 -37.90
N VAL A 390 -7.69 -9.38 -39.11
CA VAL A 390 -8.99 -9.43 -39.77
C VAL A 390 -9.40 -10.87 -40.09
N THR A 391 -8.47 -11.72 -40.53
CA THR A 391 -8.75 -13.15 -40.78
C THR A 391 -9.03 -13.93 -39.50
N LEU A 392 -8.37 -13.62 -38.39
CA LEU A 392 -8.68 -14.17 -37.07
C LEU A 392 -10.06 -13.73 -36.55
N ILE A 393 -10.40 -12.45 -36.70
CA ILE A 393 -11.71 -11.92 -36.29
C ILE A 393 -12.83 -12.53 -37.13
N LEU A 394 -12.66 -12.67 -38.44
CA LEU A 394 -13.64 -13.31 -39.32
C LEU A 394 -13.74 -14.82 -39.07
N GLY A 395 -12.62 -15.49 -38.78
CA GLY A 395 -12.59 -16.91 -38.42
C GLY A 395 -13.27 -17.21 -37.08
N LEU A 396 -13.06 -16.37 -36.08
CA LEU A 396 -13.74 -16.47 -34.78
C LEU A 396 -15.21 -16.07 -34.87
N GLY A 397 -15.54 -15.05 -35.68
CA GLY A 397 -16.91 -14.59 -35.92
C GLY A 397 -17.80 -15.61 -36.64
N LEU A 398 -17.23 -16.44 -37.52
CA LEU A 398 -17.95 -17.51 -38.20
C LEU A 398 -17.94 -18.85 -37.44
N GLY A 399 -16.97 -19.06 -36.53
CA GLY A 399 -16.85 -20.30 -35.73
C GLY A 399 -17.63 -20.32 -34.42
N LEU A 400 -17.94 -19.16 -33.83
CA LEU A 400 -18.64 -19.04 -32.54
C LEU A 400 -20.16 -18.77 -32.67
N GLY A 401 -20.69 -18.72 -33.89
CA GLY A 401 -22.09 -18.42 -34.17
C GLY A 401 -23.11 -19.54 -33.92
N LEU A 402 -22.66 -20.73 -33.50
CA LEU A 402 -23.53 -21.91 -33.33
C LEU A 402 -23.17 -22.74 -32.09
N ASP A 403 -23.24 -22.17 -30.87
CA ASP A 403 -23.74 -22.95 -29.70
C ASP A 403 -24.06 -22.15 -28.42
N LEU A 404 -24.41 -20.86 -28.49
CA LEU A 404 -24.87 -20.10 -27.31
C LEU A 404 -26.34 -20.36 -26.91
N LYS A 405 -26.94 -21.47 -27.37
CA LYS A 405 -28.32 -21.87 -27.05
C LYS A 405 -28.37 -23.26 -26.43
N LYS A 406 -27.73 -23.49 -25.28
CA LYS A 406 -28.04 -24.66 -24.43
C LYS A 406 -27.51 -24.58 -22.99
N CYS A 407 -27.88 -23.53 -22.26
CA CYS A 407 -28.04 -23.63 -20.81
C CYS A 407 -29.54 -23.67 -20.50
N GLN A 408 -30.18 -24.83 -20.71
CA GLN A 408 -31.55 -25.04 -20.23
C GLN A 408 -31.52 -25.27 -18.71
N ASN A 409 -32.17 -24.34 -18.01
CA ASN A 409 -32.44 -24.34 -16.59
C ASN A 409 -33.00 -25.69 -16.09
N LYS A 410 -32.27 -26.35 -15.19
CA LYS A 410 -32.85 -27.33 -14.28
C LYS A 410 -33.43 -26.57 -13.07
N GLY A 411 -34.74 -26.34 -13.10
CA GLY A 411 -35.54 -25.79 -12.00
C GLY A 411 -35.71 -24.27 -12.03
N ALA A 412 -36.52 -23.75 -12.95
CA ALA A 412 -36.79 -22.31 -13.03
C ALA A 412 -37.79 -21.86 -11.94
N TRP A 413 -37.27 -21.36 -10.82
CA TRP A 413 -38.04 -20.64 -9.79
C TRP A 413 -38.26 -19.17 -10.19
N GLU A 414 -38.58 -18.91 -11.45
CA GLU A 414 -38.74 -17.57 -12.00
C GLU A 414 -40.08 -17.46 -12.73
N CYS A 415 -40.69 -16.29 -12.68
CA CYS A 415 -41.86 -15.98 -13.48
C CYS A 415 -41.49 -15.89 -14.96
N THR A 416 -42.40 -16.35 -15.79
CA THR A 416 -42.41 -16.10 -17.24
C THR A 416 -43.76 -15.49 -17.57
N LYS A 417 -43.91 -14.84 -18.74
CA LYS A 417 -45.21 -14.29 -19.15
C LYS A 417 -46.34 -15.34 -19.16
N LEU A 418 -46.01 -16.63 -19.28
CA LEU A 418 -46.96 -17.75 -19.21
C LEU A 418 -47.37 -18.14 -17.79
N ARG A 419 -46.56 -17.79 -16.78
CA ARG A 419 -46.81 -18.09 -15.36
C ARG A 419 -47.51 -16.95 -14.63
N CYS A 420 -47.63 -15.78 -15.24
CA CYS A 420 -48.33 -14.65 -14.66
C CYS A 420 -49.82 -14.97 -14.48
N GLY A 421 -50.35 -14.77 -13.27
CA GLY A 421 -51.72 -15.13 -12.93
C GLY A 421 -51.93 -16.65 -12.72
N GLU A 422 -50.85 -17.42 -12.54
CA GLU A 422 -50.97 -18.85 -12.24
C GLU A 422 -51.68 -19.10 -10.91
N LYS A 423 -52.35 -20.26 -10.79
CA LYS A 423 -52.75 -20.75 -9.46
C LYS A 423 -51.51 -21.23 -8.72
N ARG A 424 -51.43 -20.92 -7.43
CA ARG A 424 -50.30 -21.28 -6.55
C ARG A 424 -49.88 -22.74 -6.74
N LEU A 425 -48.61 -22.95 -7.06
CA LEU A 425 -48.02 -24.25 -7.28
C LEU A 425 -47.39 -24.75 -5.97
N MET A 426 -47.97 -25.79 -5.36
CA MET A 426 -47.52 -26.33 -4.07
C MET A 426 -46.06 -26.82 -4.05
N GLN A 427 -45.49 -27.13 -5.21
CA GLN A 427 -44.08 -27.53 -5.36
C GLN A 427 -43.15 -26.34 -5.61
N SER A 428 -43.69 -25.12 -5.69
CA SER A 428 -42.94 -23.90 -5.98
C SER A 428 -42.41 -23.20 -4.75
N ARG A 429 -41.13 -22.80 -4.79
CA ARG A 429 -40.50 -21.99 -3.73
C ARG A 429 -40.92 -20.50 -3.77
N CYS A 430 -41.50 -20.08 -4.88
CA CYS A 430 -42.02 -18.74 -5.09
C CYS A 430 -43.19 -18.77 -6.07
N HIS A 431 -44.04 -17.75 -6.05
CA HIS A 431 -45.28 -17.73 -6.83
C HIS A 431 -45.33 -16.57 -7.82
N CYS A 432 -46.03 -16.80 -8.94
CA CYS A 432 -46.36 -15.79 -9.95
C CYS A 432 -47.87 -15.51 -10.01
N SER A 433 -48.57 -15.80 -8.90
CA SER A 433 -50.00 -15.57 -8.73
C SER A 433 -50.27 -14.12 -8.30
N ASP A 434 -51.46 -13.61 -8.62
CA ASP A 434 -51.82 -12.21 -8.35
C ASP A 434 -51.79 -11.85 -6.84
N ASP A 435 -51.93 -12.86 -5.98
CA ASP A 435 -51.91 -12.72 -4.51
C ASP A 435 -50.51 -12.91 -3.89
N CYS A 436 -49.45 -13.12 -4.69
CA CYS A 436 -48.12 -13.37 -4.14
C CYS A 436 -47.55 -12.13 -3.40
N LEU A 437 -47.94 -10.92 -3.82
CA LEU A 437 -47.43 -9.67 -3.23
C LEU A 437 -47.98 -9.47 -1.81
N SER A 438 -49.26 -9.75 -1.60
CA SER A 438 -49.88 -9.68 -0.27
C SER A 438 -49.43 -10.80 0.66
N ALA A 439 -49.11 -11.97 0.10
CA ALA A 439 -48.56 -13.09 0.86
C ALA A 439 -47.04 -13.01 1.11
N GLY A 440 -46.32 -12.14 0.41
CA GLY A 440 -44.87 -11.93 0.56
C GLY A 440 -44.00 -13.05 -0.03
N ASP A 441 -44.52 -13.82 -0.99
CA ASP A 441 -43.86 -15.01 -1.54
C ASP A 441 -43.74 -15.03 -3.07
N CYS A 442 -43.77 -13.84 -3.70
CA CYS A 442 -43.52 -13.70 -5.13
C CYS A 442 -42.11 -14.17 -5.51
N CYS A 443 -41.98 -14.68 -6.75
CA CYS A 443 -40.66 -14.82 -7.35
C CYS A 443 -40.01 -13.44 -7.52
N THR A 444 -38.67 -13.39 -7.45
CA THR A 444 -37.91 -12.13 -7.46
C THR A 444 -38.13 -11.29 -8.71
N ASN A 445 -38.49 -11.91 -9.83
CA ASN A 445 -38.76 -11.25 -11.12
C ASN A 445 -40.26 -11.03 -11.42
N PHE A 446 -41.18 -11.32 -10.48
CA PHE A 446 -42.63 -11.22 -10.71
C PHE A 446 -43.07 -9.83 -11.20
N LYS A 447 -42.62 -8.78 -10.53
CA LYS A 447 -42.98 -7.39 -10.86
C LYS A 447 -42.58 -7.01 -12.29
N HIS A 448 -41.33 -7.30 -12.66
CA HIS A 448 -40.81 -7.02 -13.99
C HIS A 448 -41.54 -7.85 -15.07
N VAL A 449 -41.75 -9.15 -14.84
CA VAL A 449 -42.29 -10.05 -15.87
C VAL A 449 -43.81 -9.95 -16.02
N CYS A 450 -44.54 -9.81 -14.91
CA CYS A 450 -46.01 -9.87 -14.87
C CYS A 450 -46.68 -8.51 -14.72
N HIS A 451 -45.97 -7.51 -14.22
CA HIS A 451 -46.50 -6.16 -13.98
C HIS A 451 -45.87 -5.08 -14.89
N GLU A 452 -44.93 -5.47 -15.76
CA GLU A 452 -44.23 -4.59 -16.72
C GLU A 452 -43.44 -3.45 -16.07
N ASP A 453 -43.07 -3.61 -14.79
CA ASP A 453 -42.10 -2.73 -14.12
C ASP A 453 -40.73 -2.87 -14.79
N THR A 454 -39.91 -1.81 -14.85
CA THR A 454 -38.53 -1.89 -15.34
C THR A 454 -37.62 -2.60 -14.33
N GLU A 455 -36.55 -3.25 -14.80
CA GLU A 455 -35.52 -3.76 -13.88
C GLU A 455 -34.74 -2.60 -13.26
N TRP A 456 -34.30 -2.76 -12.00
CA TRP A 456 -33.49 -1.72 -11.35
C TRP A 456 -32.26 -1.36 -12.18
N VAL A 457 -31.72 -2.26 -13.00
CA VAL A 457 -30.55 -1.98 -13.87
C VAL A 457 -30.88 -1.03 -15.03
N GLU A 458 -32.14 -0.89 -15.41
CA GLU A 458 -32.60 -0.05 -16.52
C GLU A 458 -33.02 1.36 -16.08
N ASP A 459 -33.36 1.54 -14.80
CA ASP A 459 -33.79 2.83 -14.25
C ASP A 459 -32.74 3.96 -14.38
N PRO A 460 -33.09 5.25 -14.35
CA PRO A 460 -32.07 6.30 -14.19
C PRO A 460 -31.39 6.20 -12.81
N CYS A 461 -30.12 6.61 -12.72
CA CYS A 461 -29.44 6.73 -11.43
C CYS A 461 -30.18 7.75 -10.54
N ALA A 462 -30.63 7.33 -9.36
CA ALA A 462 -31.21 8.22 -8.37
C ALA A 462 -30.13 8.79 -7.44
N ASP A 463 -30.15 10.10 -7.21
CA ASP A 463 -29.36 10.72 -6.14
C ASP A 463 -30.07 10.47 -4.80
N LEU A 464 -29.42 9.66 -3.95
CA LEU A 464 -29.92 9.25 -2.65
C LEU A 464 -29.38 10.12 -1.50
N SER A 465 -28.71 11.24 -1.80
CA SER A 465 -28.07 12.12 -0.81
C SER A 465 -29.03 12.69 0.25
N ALA A 466 -30.35 12.67 0.00
CA ALA A 466 -31.37 12.98 1.00
C ALA A 466 -31.70 11.73 1.84
N PRO A 467 -31.36 11.68 3.14
CA PRO A 467 -31.56 10.49 3.95
C PRO A 467 -33.04 10.30 4.32
N SER A 468 -33.67 9.23 3.83
CA SER A 468 -34.94 8.71 4.38
C SER A 468 -34.75 7.28 4.89
N CYS A 469 -34.80 7.08 6.20
CA CYS A 469 -34.68 5.73 6.77
C CYS A 469 -35.88 4.87 6.35
N PRO A 470 -35.67 3.60 5.95
CA PRO A 470 -36.75 2.66 5.70
C PRO A 470 -37.67 2.53 6.91
N ALA A 471 -38.95 2.22 6.67
CA ALA A 471 -39.92 2.02 7.74
C ALA A 471 -39.42 0.96 8.74
N GLY A 472 -39.38 1.31 10.03
CA GLY A 472 -38.90 0.43 11.10
C GLY A 472 -37.41 0.56 11.45
N PHE A 473 -36.63 1.35 10.70
CA PHE A 473 -35.21 1.62 10.99
C PHE A 473 -35.04 3.05 11.53
N ARG A 474 -34.29 3.19 12.64
CA ARG A 474 -33.92 4.50 13.20
C ARG A 474 -32.71 5.12 12.51
N GLN A 475 -31.95 4.31 11.81
CA GLN A 475 -30.70 4.63 11.15
C GLN A 475 -30.61 3.80 9.86
N GLN A 476 -29.93 4.31 8.83
CA GLN A 476 -29.82 3.59 7.56
C GLN A 476 -29.02 2.28 7.74
N PRO A 477 -29.57 1.12 7.36
CA PRO A 477 -28.82 -0.13 7.40
C PRO A 477 -27.74 -0.15 6.32
N LEU A 478 -26.52 -0.59 6.68
CA LEU A 478 -25.43 -0.83 5.74
C LEU A 478 -25.39 -2.32 5.36
N LEU A 479 -25.43 -2.59 4.05
CA LEU A 479 -25.18 -3.93 3.51
C LEU A 479 -23.76 -4.00 2.95
N LEU A 480 -22.91 -4.81 3.59
CA LEU A 480 -21.58 -5.13 3.06
C LEU A 480 -21.65 -6.43 2.27
N VAL A 481 -21.36 -6.34 0.97
CA VAL A 481 -21.31 -7.50 0.05
C VAL A 481 -19.86 -7.76 -0.32
N SER A 482 -19.34 -8.92 0.08
CA SER A 482 -18.02 -9.37 -0.34
C SER A 482 -18.15 -10.39 -1.47
N LEU A 483 -17.36 -10.21 -2.53
CA LEU A 483 -17.36 -11.06 -3.73
C LEU A 483 -16.00 -11.74 -3.88
N ASP A 484 -15.96 -13.05 -3.64
CA ASP A 484 -14.74 -13.84 -3.79
C ASP A 484 -14.42 -14.10 -5.28
N GLY A 485 -13.13 -14.01 -5.64
CA GLY A 485 -12.66 -14.25 -7.00
C GLY A 485 -13.01 -13.17 -8.05
N LEU A 486 -13.55 -12.01 -7.64
CA LEU A 486 -13.89 -10.93 -8.58
C LEU A 486 -12.75 -9.93 -8.75
N ARG A 487 -12.02 -10.04 -9.86
CA ARG A 487 -10.90 -9.15 -10.20
C ARG A 487 -11.39 -7.77 -10.64
N ALA A 488 -10.70 -6.71 -10.22
CA ALA A 488 -11.04 -5.33 -10.56
C ALA A 488 -11.19 -5.06 -12.07
N GLU A 489 -10.32 -5.66 -12.88
CA GLU A 489 -10.32 -5.49 -14.34
C GLU A 489 -11.62 -6.00 -15.00
N TYR A 490 -12.38 -6.90 -14.35
CA TYR A 490 -13.65 -7.36 -14.90
C TYR A 490 -14.68 -6.23 -15.04
N LEU A 491 -14.65 -5.24 -14.14
CA LEU A 491 -15.49 -4.02 -14.23
C LEU A 491 -15.05 -3.05 -15.33
N GLN A 492 -13.91 -3.30 -15.98
CA GLN A 492 -13.38 -2.47 -17.07
C GLN A 492 -13.58 -3.18 -18.40
N THR A 493 -13.15 -4.44 -18.49
CA THR A 493 -13.16 -5.22 -19.73
C THR A 493 -14.51 -5.88 -20.00
N TRP A 494 -15.24 -6.27 -18.96
CA TRP A 494 -16.45 -7.12 -19.07
C TRP A 494 -17.69 -6.48 -18.45
N ALA A 495 -17.72 -5.16 -18.29
CA ALA A 495 -18.82 -4.42 -17.65
C ALA A 495 -20.20 -4.80 -18.21
N ALA A 496 -20.30 -4.99 -19.54
CA ALA A 496 -21.54 -5.41 -20.21
C ALA A 496 -22.08 -6.78 -19.77
N LEU A 497 -21.23 -7.66 -19.23
CA LEU A 497 -21.63 -8.97 -18.70
C LEU A 497 -22.02 -8.91 -17.21
N ILE A 498 -21.76 -7.79 -16.53
CA ILE A 498 -22.07 -7.57 -15.11
C ILE A 498 -22.83 -6.24 -14.91
N PRO A 499 -23.96 -6.04 -15.59
CA PRO A 499 -24.62 -4.74 -15.73
C PRO A 499 -25.09 -4.15 -14.39
N VAL A 500 -25.45 -5.00 -13.41
CA VAL A 500 -25.82 -4.55 -12.06
C VAL A 500 -24.63 -3.94 -11.32
N LEU A 501 -23.45 -4.57 -11.40
CA LEU A 501 -22.23 -4.04 -10.75
C LEU A 501 -21.75 -2.79 -11.47
N ASP A 502 -21.81 -2.77 -12.81
CA ASP A 502 -21.47 -1.59 -13.59
C ASP A 502 -22.39 -0.41 -13.24
N LYS A 503 -23.69 -0.65 -13.05
CA LYS A 503 -24.61 0.38 -12.58
C LYS A 503 -24.29 0.87 -11.17
N LEU A 504 -23.99 -0.01 -10.22
CA LEU A 504 -23.58 0.39 -8.86
C LEU A 504 -22.32 1.28 -8.91
N LYS A 505 -21.35 0.92 -9.74
CA LYS A 505 -20.12 1.70 -9.99
C LYS A 505 -20.44 3.08 -10.59
N GLN A 506 -21.35 3.14 -11.55
CA GLN A 506 -21.71 4.38 -12.26
C GLN A 506 -22.57 5.31 -11.40
N CYS A 507 -23.59 4.79 -10.71
CA CYS A 507 -24.51 5.58 -9.91
C CYS A 507 -23.96 5.93 -8.51
N GLY A 508 -23.02 5.15 -7.99
CA GLY A 508 -22.49 5.28 -6.63
C GLY A 508 -21.10 5.94 -6.55
N THR A 509 -20.44 5.71 -5.42
CA THR A 509 -19.01 5.96 -5.23
C THR A 509 -18.21 4.73 -5.66
N SER A 510 -17.15 4.89 -6.46
CA SER A 510 -16.28 3.77 -6.85
C SER A 510 -14.81 4.17 -6.94
N ALA A 511 -13.93 3.19 -6.71
CA ALA A 511 -12.50 3.30 -6.96
C ALA A 511 -12.14 2.54 -8.26
N PRO A 512 -11.06 2.91 -8.97
CA PRO A 512 -10.54 2.12 -10.10
C PRO A 512 -10.25 0.67 -9.70
N TYR A 513 -9.71 0.50 -8.50
CA TYR A 513 -9.49 -0.75 -7.79
C TYR A 513 -9.24 -0.46 -6.31
N MET A 514 -9.37 -1.49 -5.48
CA MET A 514 -8.95 -1.50 -4.09
C MET A 514 -7.78 -2.47 -3.93
N GLN A 515 -6.71 -2.00 -3.31
CA GLN A 515 -5.52 -2.79 -3.03
C GLN A 515 -5.76 -3.64 -1.77
N ALA A 516 -5.36 -4.91 -1.80
CA ALA A 516 -5.45 -5.75 -0.61
C ALA A 516 -4.23 -5.47 0.27
N ALA A 517 -4.41 -5.28 1.58
CA ALA A 517 -3.33 -5.10 2.55
C ALA A 517 -2.46 -6.36 2.72
N PHE A 518 -2.97 -7.52 2.30
CA PHE A 518 -2.27 -8.81 2.34
C PHE A 518 -2.45 -9.55 1.01
N PRO A 519 -1.60 -10.56 0.67
CA PRO A 519 -1.87 -11.46 -0.45
C PRO A 519 -3.32 -11.87 -0.51
N SER A 520 -3.92 -11.79 -1.71
CA SER A 520 -5.37 -11.83 -1.82
C SER A 520 -5.96 -13.19 -1.48
N LYS A 521 -6.27 -13.40 -0.21
CA LYS A 521 -6.87 -14.62 0.33
C LYS A 521 -8.17 -14.28 1.04
N THR A 522 -9.15 -15.18 0.95
CA THR A 522 -10.52 -14.92 1.38
C THR A 522 -10.58 -14.39 2.80
N PHE A 523 -10.32 -15.20 3.83
CA PHE A 523 -10.44 -14.73 5.22
C PHE A 523 -9.46 -13.61 5.58
N PRO A 524 -8.16 -13.69 5.26
CA PRO A 524 -7.24 -12.57 5.53
C PRO A 524 -7.80 -11.24 5.03
N ASN A 525 -8.19 -11.13 3.76
CA ASN A 525 -8.71 -9.85 3.23
C ASN A 525 -10.07 -9.41 3.78
N HIS A 526 -10.91 -10.34 4.22
CA HIS A 526 -12.19 -10.00 4.84
C HIS A 526 -11.99 -9.45 6.25
N TYR A 527 -11.06 -10.04 6.99
CA TYR A 527 -10.76 -9.64 8.36
C TYR A 527 -9.80 -8.47 8.42
N THR A 528 -9.11 -8.15 7.32
CA THR A 528 -8.26 -6.97 7.22
C THR A 528 -9.00 -5.68 6.91
N ILE A 529 -10.34 -5.71 6.88
CA ILE A 529 -11.13 -4.49 6.82
C ILE A 529 -11.05 -3.82 8.18
N GLY A 530 -10.12 -2.87 8.32
CA GLY A 530 -9.90 -2.06 9.52
C GLY A 530 -8.90 -2.61 10.55
N LEU A 531 -8.18 -3.70 10.27
CA LEU A 531 -7.08 -4.17 11.11
C LEU A 531 -6.07 -4.97 10.28
N TYR A 532 -4.77 -4.82 10.47
CA TYR A 532 -3.80 -5.59 9.70
C TYR A 532 -3.84 -7.11 10.03
N PRO A 533 -3.41 -7.98 9.10
CA PRO A 533 -3.34 -9.43 9.32
C PRO A 533 -2.55 -9.82 10.56
N GLU A 534 -1.41 -9.16 10.80
CA GLU A 534 -0.54 -9.37 11.96
C GLU A 534 -1.26 -9.09 13.27
N SER A 535 -2.14 -8.09 13.30
CA SER A 535 -2.91 -7.73 14.49
C SER A 535 -4.11 -8.66 14.72
N ASN A 536 -4.69 -9.23 13.66
CA ASN A 536 -5.86 -10.12 13.77
C ASN A 536 -5.49 -11.61 13.78
N GLY A 537 -4.26 -11.97 13.42
CA GLY A 537 -3.71 -13.33 13.41
C GLY A 537 -4.18 -14.23 12.26
N LEU A 538 -4.99 -13.74 11.32
CA LEU A 538 -5.52 -14.54 10.20
C LEU A 538 -4.71 -14.30 8.92
N ILE A 539 -3.82 -15.25 8.63
CA ILE A 539 -2.91 -15.19 7.48
C ILE A 539 -3.26 -16.15 6.33
N ASP A 540 -4.16 -17.12 6.55
CA ASP A 540 -4.62 -18.03 5.49
C ASP A 540 -6.05 -18.55 5.76
N ASN A 541 -6.70 -19.08 4.72
CA ASN A 541 -7.96 -19.82 4.82
C ASN A 541 -7.80 -21.17 5.54
N VAL A 542 -6.56 -21.69 5.58
CA VAL A 542 -6.18 -22.90 6.32
C VAL A 542 -4.83 -22.66 6.98
N MET A 543 -4.76 -22.72 8.30
CA MET A 543 -3.55 -22.46 9.06
C MET A 543 -3.40 -23.47 10.19
N TYR A 544 -2.16 -23.80 10.54
CA TYR A 544 -1.82 -24.61 11.70
C TYR A 544 -1.03 -23.73 12.67
N ASP A 545 -1.46 -23.74 13.93
CA ASP A 545 -0.79 -23.05 15.02
C ASP A 545 0.04 -24.07 15.81
N PRO A 546 1.39 -23.96 15.81
CA PRO A 546 2.26 -24.89 16.51
C PRO A 546 2.27 -24.71 18.04
N VAL A 547 1.86 -23.55 18.55
CA VAL A 547 1.82 -23.26 20.00
C VAL A 547 0.58 -23.92 20.62
N PHE A 548 -0.57 -23.83 19.94
CA PHE A 548 -1.81 -24.44 20.39
C PHE A 548 -2.01 -25.88 19.86
N ASP A 549 -1.13 -26.37 18.99
CA ASP A 549 -1.26 -27.66 18.28
C ASP A 549 -2.66 -27.82 17.64
N ALA A 550 -3.11 -26.75 16.97
CA ALA A 550 -4.46 -26.63 16.46
C ALA A 550 -4.47 -26.20 15.00
N SER A 551 -5.48 -26.65 14.24
CA SER A 551 -5.65 -26.27 12.83
C SER A 551 -6.94 -25.51 12.63
N PHE A 552 -6.85 -24.35 11.98
CA PHE A 552 -7.99 -23.60 11.48
C PHE A 552 -8.24 -23.95 10.00
N SER A 553 -9.50 -24.09 9.62
CA SER A 553 -9.91 -24.25 8.23
C SER A 553 -11.26 -23.60 7.98
N LEU A 554 -11.36 -22.89 6.86
CA LEU A 554 -12.59 -22.25 6.38
C LEU A 554 -13.74 -23.24 6.14
N SER A 555 -13.44 -24.49 5.80
CA SER A 555 -14.46 -25.54 5.64
C SER A 555 -14.82 -26.24 6.95
N GLY A 556 -14.07 -25.98 8.02
CA GLY A 556 -14.24 -26.61 9.34
C GLY A 556 -15.23 -25.88 10.25
N PRO A 557 -15.64 -26.53 11.35
CA PRO A 557 -16.50 -25.91 12.38
C PRO A 557 -15.79 -24.78 13.13
N GLU A 558 -14.46 -24.80 13.19
CA GLU A 558 -13.62 -23.79 13.87
C GLU A 558 -13.84 -22.36 13.35
N LYS A 559 -14.34 -22.20 12.11
CA LYS A 559 -14.74 -20.89 11.57
C LYS A 559 -15.81 -20.19 12.40
N HIS A 560 -16.52 -20.91 13.27
CA HIS A 560 -17.54 -20.39 14.18
C HIS A 560 -17.06 -20.32 15.64
N ASN A 561 -15.83 -20.74 15.94
CA ASN A 561 -15.30 -20.77 17.30
C ASN A 561 -14.89 -19.36 17.76
N PRO A 562 -15.52 -18.79 18.80
CA PRO A 562 -15.19 -17.45 19.29
C PRO A 562 -13.84 -17.40 20.01
N ALA A 563 -13.27 -18.53 20.46
CA ALA A 563 -11.92 -18.55 21.06
C ALA A 563 -10.82 -18.27 20.04
N CYS A 564 -11.07 -18.55 18.76
CA CYS A 564 -10.19 -18.19 17.64
C CYS A 564 -10.55 -16.82 17.02
N LYS A 565 -11.40 -16.03 17.68
CA LYS A 565 -11.89 -14.75 17.17
C LYS A 565 -11.88 -13.68 18.26
N VAL A 566 -11.23 -12.55 17.99
CA VAL A 566 -11.88 -11.29 18.37
C VAL A 566 -13.20 -11.23 17.58
N PRO A 567 -14.39 -11.00 18.16
CA PRO A 567 -15.64 -11.14 17.42
C PRO A 567 -15.69 -10.18 16.21
N PHE A 568 -15.90 -10.73 15.01
CA PHE A 568 -16.03 -9.93 13.78
C PHE A 568 -17.23 -8.99 13.86
N GLU A 569 -18.32 -9.40 14.51
CA GLU A 569 -19.48 -8.52 14.74
C GLU A 569 -19.14 -7.30 15.60
N GLU A 570 -18.36 -7.43 16.68
CA GLU A 570 -17.94 -6.28 17.51
C GLU A 570 -17.09 -5.27 16.73
N ARG A 571 -16.35 -5.72 15.71
CA ARG A 571 -15.49 -4.87 14.87
C ARG A 571 -16.27 -4.13 13.79
N VAL A 572 -17.28 -4.76 13.19
CA VAL A 572 -18.24 -4.09 12.29
C VAL A 572 -19.10 -3.07 13.04
N PHE A 573 -19.41 -3.31 14.32
CA PHE A 573 -20.12 -2.33 15.16
C PHE A 573 -19.33 -1.03 15.37
N THR A 574 -17.99 -1.08 15.43
CA THR A 574 -17.14 0.11 15.51
C THR A 574 -17.17 0.93 14.21
N VAL A 575 -17.25 0.27 13.05
CA VAL A 575 -17.40 0.91 11.72
C VAL A 575 -18.72 1.69 11.63
N LEU A 576 -19.80 1.16 12.20
CA LEU A 576 -21.14 1.77 12.12
C LEU A 576 -21.36 2.93 13.09
N LYS A 577 -20.66 2.95 14.23
CA LYS A 577 -20.76 4.03 15.24
C LYS A 577 -20.20 5.36 14.73
N TRP A 578 -19.42 5.34 13.66
CA TRP A 578 -18.66 6.50 13.18
C TRP A 578 -19.15 7.13 11.87
N LEU A 579 -20.03 6.49 11.11
CA LEU A 579 -20.65 7.07 9.90
C LEU A 579 -21.59 8.29 10.19
N GLN A 580 -21.42 8.97 11.33
CA GLN A 580 -22.11 10.18 11.76
C GLN A 580 -23.62 10.11 11.63
N LEU A 581 -24.22 9.14 12.32
CA LEU A 581 -25.63 9.22 12.67
C LEU A 581 -25.72 10.00 13.99
N PRO A 582 -26.69 10.93 14.13
CA PRO A 582 -26.71 11.88 15.25
C PRO A 582 -26.81 11.17 16.60
N ASP A 583 -26.03 11.66 17.56
CA ASP A 583 -26.00 11.19 18.94
C ASP A 583 -27.41 11.17 19.54
N ALA A 584 -27.89 9.97 19.86
CA ALA A 584 -29.02 9.80 20.75
C ALA A 584 -28.67 8.73 21.78
N ASP A 585 -28.24 9.23 22.93
CA ASP A 585 -28.21 8.66 24.26
C ASP A 585 -27.77 7.21 24.49
N SER A 586 -26.85 7.12 25.45
CA SER A 586 -26.39 5.90 26.09
C SER A 586 -27.52 4.93 26.48
N ARG A 587 -27.29 3.65 26.15
CA ARG A 587 -27.98 2.40 26.58
C ARG A 587 -29.02 1.81 25.61
N SER A 588 -28.71 0.59 25.12
CA SER A 588 -29.52 -0.42 24.39
C SER A 588 -29.57 -0.38 22.85
N PRO A 589 -30.10 -1.40 22.15
CA PRO A 589 -29.61 -2.76 21.96
C PRO A 589 -29.31 -2.99 20.45
N PHE A 590 -28.10 -2.63 20.00
CA PHE A 590 -27.71 -2.70 18.57
C PHE A 590 -27.35 -4.11 18.07
N ARG A 591 -27.42 -5.15 18.91
CA ARG A 591 -26.86 -6.50 18.67
C ARG A 591 -27.41 -7.28 17.46
N ASN A 592 -28.39 -6.76 16.70
CA ASN A 592 -29.24 -7.55 15.78
C ASN A 592 -29.40 -7.05 14.32
N GLN A 593 -28.61 -6.10 13.78
CA GLN A 593 -28.94 -5.49 12.45
C GLN A 593 -27.80 -5.36 11.42
N VAL A 594 -26.79 -6.22 11.46
CA VAL A 594 -25.83 -6.37 10.33
C VAL A 594 -26.00 -7.76 9.73
N THR A 595 -26.44 -7.83 8.47
CA THR A 595 -26.56 -9.10 7.74
C THR A 595 -25.38 -9.25 6.79
N PHE A 596 -24.42 -10.09 7.16
CA PHE A 596 -23.32 -10.47 6.27
C PHE A 596 -23.79 -11.58 5.33
N ILE A 597 -23.77 -11.31 4.02
CA ILE A 597 -24.06 -12.33 3.00
C ILE A 597 -22.72 -12.77 2.39
N GLN A 598 -22.11 -13.81 2.95
CA GLN A 598 -20.98 -14.49 2.33
C GLN A 598 -21.50 -15.48 1.28
N LYS A 599 -21.22 -15.23 0.00
CA LYS A 599 -21.29 -16.28 -1.04
C LYS A 599 -19.86 -16.77 -1.29
N ILE A 600 -19.55 -18.02 -0.92
CA ILE A 600 -18.30 -18.72 -1.31
C ILE A 600 -18.70 -20.00 -2.08
N PRO A 601 -17.91 -20.53 -3.03
CA PRO A 601 -17.57 -19.93 -4.33
C PRO A 601 -17.80 -20.96 -5.46
N TYR A 602 -18.75 -20.75 -6.36
CA TYR A 602 -18.77 -21.44 -7.67
C TYR A 602 -19.57 -20.60 -8.66
N MET A 603 -19.19 -19.34 -8.88
CA MET A 603 -19.47 -18.75 -10.18
C MET A 603 -18.34 -19.19 -11.11
N CYS A 604 -18.50 -20.42 -11.61
CA CYS A 604 -17.88 -20.85 -12.83
C CYS A 604 -18.27 -19.83 -13.91
N PHE A 605 -17.44 -18.80 -14.12
CA PHE A 605 -17.37 -18.14 -15.42
C PHE A 605 -16.74 -19.17 -16.38
N TRP A 606 -17.56 -20.10 -16.84
CA TRP A 606 -17.33 -20.76 -18.12
C TRP A 606 -17.78 -19.76 -19.18
N CYS A 607 -16.82 -19.15 -19.87
CA CYS A 607 -17.02 -18.77 -21.26
C CYS A 607 -16.55 -19.93 -22.13
#